data_AF-A0A4Q5N1G5-F1
#
_entry.id   AF-A0A4Q5N1G5-F1
#
_cell.length_a   1.000
_cell.length_b   1.000
_cell.length_c   1.000
_cell.angle_alpha   90.00
_cell.angle_beta   90.00
_cell.angle_gamma   90.00
#
_symmetry.space_group_name_H-M   'P 1'
#
loop_
_entity.id
_entity.type
_entity.pdbx_description
1 polymer ?
#
loop_
_entity_poly.entity_id
_entity_poly.type
_entity_poly.pdbx_seq_one_letter_code
_entity_poly.pdbx_strand_id
1 'polypeptide(L)'
;METAPWIDGAALRAARIRAGLTQHELAHEVGVVGGERVSMWERGEARPRSPQLLHAVARALGVPVAALLVAPDGGPGLRWLRFSAGLSVEELAHAVHLSAASLKRWEAQGRRRLPSSATLDSIALALGVDTAEVKNALRR
;
A
#
# COMPACT_ATOMS: atom_id res chain seq x y z
N MET A 1 -8.25 -12.77 -5.13
CA MET A 1 -7.64 -12.22 -3.89
C MET A 1 -6.81 -11.01 -4.29
N GLU A 2 -7.01 -9.85 -3.67
CA GLU A 2 -6.24 -8.64 -3.97
C GLU A 2 -4.76 -8.86 -3.62
N THR A 3 -3.86 -8.64 -4.58
CA THR A 3 -2.43 -8.85 -4.36
C THR A 3 -1.81 -7.59 -3.77
N ALA A 4 -1.74 -7.48 -2.44
CA ALA A 4 -1.06 -6.38 -1.74
C ALA A 4 0.37 -6.16 -2.29
N PRO A 5 0.94 -4.94 -2.24
CA PRO A 5 2.35 -4.71 -2.58
C PRO A 5 3.28 -5.40 -1.58
N TRP A 6 4.50 -5.73 -2.00
CA TRP A 6 5.52 -6.24 -1.09
C TRP A 6 6.01 -5.15 -0.13
N ILE A 7 6.38 -5.57 1.08
CA ILE A 7 6.99 -4.73 2.10
C ILE A 7 8.46 -5.10 2.27
N ASP A 8 9.27 -4.15 2.72
CA ASP A 8 10.65 -4.39 3.11
C ASP A 8 10.67 -4.93 4.55
N GLY A 9 10.88 -6.24 4.67
CA GLY A 9 10.92 -6.93 5.95
C GLY A 9 12.06 -6.46 6.87
N ALA A 10 13.19 -6.05 6.30
CA ALA A 10 14.31 -5.51 7.06
C ALA A 10 13.99 -4.11 7.59
N ALA A 11 13.37 -3.26 6.78
CA ALA A 11 12.88 -1.95 7.22
C ALA A 11 11.82 -2.08 8.32
N LEU A 12 10.88 -3.02 8.18
CA LEU A 12 9.88 -3.33 9.21
C LEU A 12 10.55 -3.74 10.53
N ARG A 13 11.49 -4.69 10.48
CA ARG A 13 12.23 -5.16 11.66
C ARG A 13 12.98 -4.02 12.34
N ALA A 14 13.67 -3.20 11.56
CA ALA A 14 14.44 -2.07 12.08
C ALA A 14 13.53 -1.03 12.74
N ALA A 15 12.37 -0.71 12.14
CA ALA A 15 11.39 0.19 12.71
C ALA A 15 10.79 -0.36 14.02
N ARG A 16 10.46 -1.65 14.06
CA ARG A 16 9.98 -2.33 15.28
C ARG A 16 10.98 -2.25 16.42
N ILE A 17 12.25 -2.54 16.16
CA ILE A 17 13.31 -2.48 17.17
C ILE A 17 13.48 -1.03 17.68
N ARG A 18 13.44 -0.03 16.80
CA ARG A 18 13.50 1.39 17.20
C ARG A 18 12.30 1.81 18.06
N ALA A 19 11.13 1.26 17.80
CA ALA A 19 9.92 1.47 18.60
C ALA A 19 9.96 0.71 19.95
N GLY A 20 10.98 -0.12 20.21
CA GLY A 20 11.11 -0.88 21.44
C GLY A 20 10.14 -2.06 21.57
N LEU A 21 9.48 -2.45 20.47
CA LEU A 21 8.45 -3.50 20.48
C LEU A 21 9.05 -4.87 20.16
N THR A 22 8.58 -5.91 20.84
CA THR A 22 8.72 -7.30 20.41
C THR A 22 7.78 -7.59 19.24
N GLN A 23 8.01 -8.70 18.53
CA GLN A 23 7.09 -9.14 17.47
C GLN A 23 5.68 -9.43 18.02
N HIS A 24 5.58 -9.92 19.26
CA HIS A 24 4.29 -10.20 19.91
C HIS A 24 3.55 -8.91 20.29
N GLU A 25 4.26 -7.91 20.82
CA GLU A 25 3.65 -6.61 21.15
C GLU A 25 3.16 -5.88 19.91
N LEU A 26 3.96 -5.85 18.83
CA LEU A 26 3.49 -5.26 17.57
C LEU A 26 2.25 -6.01 17.04
N ALA A 27 2.24 -7.35 17.12
CA ALA A 27 1.10 -8.15 16.71
C ALA A 27 -0.16 -7.78 17.52
N HIS A 28 -0.05 -7.69 18.83
CA HIS A 28 -1.13 -7.28 19.73
C HIS A 28 -1.63 -5.86 19.39
N GLU A 29 -0.73 -4.90 19.22
CA GLU A 29 -1.07 -3.49 18.95
C GLU A 29 -1.85 -3.30 17.64
N VAL A 30 -1.52 -4.07 16.60
CA VAL A 30 -2.22 -3.99 15.31
C VAL A 30 -3.38 -4.99 15.18
N GLY A 31 -3.74 -5.67 16.27
CA GLY A 31 -4.92 -6.54 16.36
C GLY A 31 -4.77 -7.88 15.63
N VAL A 32 -3.56 -8.47 15.64
CA VAL A 32 -3.25 -9.68 14.87
C VAL A 32 -2.68 -10.75 15.77
N VAL A 33 -3.11 -11.99 15.53
CA VAL A 33 -2.82 -13.08 16.46
C VAL A 33 -1.38 -13.56 16.29
N GLY A 34 -0.60 -13.45 17.38
CA GLY A 34 0.72 -14.05 17.52
C GLY A 34 1.85 -13.31 16.79
N GLY A 35 3.04 -13.32 17.41
CA GLY A 35 4.25 -12.72 16.84
C GLY A 35 4.76 -13.41 15.56
N GLU A 36 4.36 -14.66 15.32
CA GLU A 36 4.78 -15.41 14.11
C GLU A 36 4.36 -14.68 12.82
N ARG A 37 3.20 -14.02 12.81
CA ARG A 37 2.76 -13.28 11.62
C ARG A 37 3.67 -12.10 11.31
N VAL A 38 4.13 -11.40 12.35
CA VAL A 38 5.12 -10.32 12.22
C VAL A 38 6.48 -10.91 11.80
N SER A 39 6.87 -12.06 12.36
CA SER A 39 8.09 -12.77 11.95
C SER A 39 8.09 -13.10 10.45
N MET A 40 7.00 -13.67 9.93
CA MET A 40 6.84 -13.93 8.49
C MET A 40 6.91 -12.67 7.63
N TRP A 41 6.41 -11.53 8.12
CA TRP A 41 6.54 -10.24 7.44
C TRP A 41 7.99 -9.75 7.38
N GLU A 42 8.70 -9.83 8.51
CA GLU A 42 10.12 -9.44 8.58
C GLU A 42 11.01 -10.32 7.70
N ARG A 43 10.65 -11.60 7.50
CA ARG A 43 11.32 -12.54 6.60
C ARG A 43 10.89 -12.40 5.13
N GLY A 44 9.90 -11.57 4.82
CA GLY A 44 9.37 -11.40 3.46
C GLY A 44 8.52 -12.59 2.96
N GLU A 45 8.13 -13.51 3.85
CA GLU A 45 7.30 -14.69 3.53
C GLU A 45 5.81 -14.35 3.44
N ALA A 46 5.40 -13.27 4.11
CA ALA A 46 4.06 -12.74 4.07
C ALA A 46 4.07 -11.20 4.10
N ARG A 47 2.87 -10.61 4.04
CA ARG A 47 2.68 -9.16 4.06
C ARG A 47 1.32 -8.80 4.64
N PRO A 48 1.15 -7.58 5.18
CA PRO A 48 -0.16 -7.01 5.47
C PRO A 48 -1.06 -7.07 4.22
N ARG A 49 -2.24 -7.70 4.34
CA ARG A 49 -3.12 -7.95 3.19
C ARG A 49 -4.03 -6.78 2.85
N SER A 50 -4.19 -5.82 3.75
CA SER A 50 -5.02 -4.63 3.54
C SER A 50 -4.22 -3.34 3.78
N PRO A 51 -4.59 -2.25 3.09
CA PRO A 51 -4.04 -0.91 3.35
C PRO A 51 -4.22 -0.49 4.81
N GLN A 52 -5.38 -0.77 5.41
CA GLN A 52 -5.70 -0.39 6.79
C GLN A 52 -4.75 -1.07 7.79
N LEU A 53 -4.46 -2.35 7.58
CA LEU A 53 -3.51 -3.08 8.43
C LEU A 53 -2.08 -2.57 8.24
N LEU A 54 -1.67 -2.27 7.01
CA LEU A 54 -0.35 -1.67 6.74
C LEU A 54 -0.21 -0.32 7.44
N HIS A 55 -1.24 0.52 7.41
CA HIS A 55 -1.29 1.80 8.11
C HIS A 55 -1.29 1.63 9.63
N ALA A 56 -1.99 0.63 10.17
CA ALA A 56 -1.93 0.31 11.60
C ALA A 56 -0.49 -0.04 12.04
N VAL A 57 0.21 -0.86 11.26
CA VAL A 57 1.63 -1.19 11.48
C VAL A 57 2.50 0.06 11.40
N ALA A 58 2.37 0.88 10.35
CA ALA A 58 3.16 2.09 10.20
C ALA A 58 2.96 3.08 11.36
N ARG A 59 1.72 3.24 11.84
CA ARG A 59 1.40 4.08 13.02
C ARG A 59 2.01 3.54 14.30
N ALA A 60 1.86 2.24 14.59
CA ALA A 60 2.47 1.59 15.76
C ALA A 60 4.00 1.77 15.80
N LEU A 61 4.61 1.83 14.61
CA LEU A 61 6.06 1.98 14.45
C LEU A 61 6.53 3.43 14.33
N GLY A 62 5.61 4.41 14.27
CA GLY A 62 5.95 5.82 14.10
C GLY A 62 6.68 6.14 12.78
N VAL A 63 6.41 5.39 11.70
CA VAL A 63 7.04 5.58 10.39
C VAL A 63 6.00 5.84 9.30
N PRO A 64 6.35 6.54 8.21
CA PRO A 64 5.47 6.64 7.05
C PRO A 64 5.33 5.28 6.36
N VAL A 65 4.14 4.98 5.82
CA VAL A 65 3.85 3.70 5.14
C VAL A 65 4.79 3.44 3.97
N ALA A 66 5.16 4.48 3.23
CA ALA A 66 6.11 4.38 2.13
C ALA A 66 7.48 3.84 2.56
N ALA A 67 7.90 4.04 3.81
CA ALA A 67 9.16 3.49 4.33
C ALA A 67 9.11 1.98 4.60
N LEU A 68 7.91 1.38 4.62
CA LEU A 68 7.72 -0.06 4.76
C LEU A 68 7.48 -0.75 3.42
N LEU A 69 7.12 -0.02 2.36
CA LEU A 69 6.82 -0.59 1.06
C LEU A 69 8.09 -0.76 0.21
N VAL A 70 8.20 -1.89 -0.51
CA VAL A 70 9.24 -2.03 -1.54
C VAL A 70 8.87 -1.17 -2.73
N ALA A 71 9.78 -0.29 -3.15
CA ALA A 71 9.64 0.45 -4.39
C ALA A 71 9.93 -0.49 -5.57
N PRO A 72 8.96 -0.74 -6.49
CA PRO A 72 9.19 -1.64 -7.60
C PRO A 72 10.08 -1.00 -8.67
N ASP A 73 10.86 -1.82 -9.39
CA ASP A 73 11.72 -1.39 -10.50
C ASP A 73 10.89 -0.68 -11.58
N GLY A 74 11.14 0.61 -11.80
CA GLY A 74 10.32 1.48 -12.68
C GLY A 74 9.28 2.35 -11.96
N GLY A 75 9.38 2.56 -10.64
CA GLY A 75 8.55 3.51 -9.86
C GLY A 75 7.21 2.96 -9.35
N PRO A 76 6.46 3.63 -8.48
CA PRO A 76 5.26 3.05 -7.89
C PRO A 76 4.13 2.83 -8.92
N GLY A 77 3.49 1.66 -8.87
CA GLY A 77 2.25 1.39 -9.61
C GLY A 77 1.00 1.88 -8.87
N LEU A 78 -0.16 1.87 -9.53
CA LEU A 78 -1.40 2.43 -8.95
C LEU A 78 -1.77 1.77 -7.62
N ARG A 79 -1.56 0.45 -7.50
CA ARG A 79 -1.79 -0.29 -6.26
C ARG A 79 -0.88 0.17 -5.13
N TRP A 80 0.40 0.42 -5.44
CA TRP A 80 1.37 0.89 -4.47
C TRP A 80 0.94 2.26 -3.92
N LEU A 81 0.58 3.18 -4.81
CA LEU A 81 0.10 4.52 -4.42
C LEU A 81 -1.14 4.42 -3.55
N ARG A 82 -2.08 3.55 -3.94
CA ARG A 82 -3.31 3.32 -3.18
C ARG A 82 -3.05 2.76 -1.78
N PHE A 83 -2.14 1.78 -1.64
CA PHE A 83 -1.75 1.26 -0.32
C PHE A 83 -1.03 2.31 0.51
N SER A 84 -0.18 3.14 -0.11
CA SER A 84 0.46 4.27 0.56
C SER A 84 -0.57 5.28 1.08
N ALA A 85 -1.64 5.54 0.32
CA ALA A 85 -2.76 6.39 0.72
C ALA A 85 -3.73 5.74 1.73
N GLY A 86 -3.61 4.44 1.99
CA GLY A 86 -4.44 3.74 2.99
C GLY A 86 -5.83 3.34 2.51
N LEU A 87 -6.06 3.37 1.20
CA LEU A 87 -7.36 3.13 0.60
C LEU A 87 -7.49 1.68 0.10
N SER A 88 -8.57 1.00 0.44
CA SER A 88 -9.02 -0.18 -0.30
C SER A 88 -9.38 0.20 -1.73
N VAL A 89 -9.40 -0.80 -2.62
CA VAL A 89 -9.78 -0.56 -4.01
C VAL A 89 -11.24 -0.14 -4.14
N GLU A 90 -12.10 -0.59 -3.24
CA GLU A 90 -13.50 -0.17 -3.13
C GLU A 90 -13.61 1.31 -2.68
N GLU A 91 -12.84 1.75 -1.70
CA GLU A 91 -12.81 3.15 -1.25
C GLU A 91 -12.32 4.09 -2.36
N LEU A 92 -11.22 3.73 -3.05
CA LEU A 92 -10.74 4.53 -4.17
C LEU A 92 -11.76 4.57 -5.30
N ALA A 93 -12.35 3.42 -5.67
CA ALA A 93 -13.38 3.33 -6.71
C ALA A 93 -14.56 4.27 -6.42
N HIS A 94 -15.05 4.24 -5.19
CA HIS A 94 -16.12 5.12 -4.74
C HIS A 94 -15.71 6.60 -4.82
N ALA A 95 -14.52 6.95 -4.33
CA ALA A 95 -14.02 8.33 -4.32
C ALA A 95 -13.86 8.94 -5.72
N VAL A 96 -13.58 8.12 -6.74
CA VAL A 96 -13.37 8.60 -8.13
C VAL A 96 -14.48 8.20 -9.09
N HIS A 97 -15.62 7.72 -8.58
CA HIS A 97 -16.78 7.28 -9.36
C HIS A 97 -16.44 6.25 -10.46
N LEU A 98 -15.53 5.32 -10.17
CA LEU A 98 -15.17 4.20 -11.04
C LEU A 98 -15.67 2.88 -10.44
N SER A 99 -15.74 1.83 -11.25
CA SER A 99 -15.96 0.48 -10.70
C SER A 99 -14.66 -0.09 -10.12
N ALA A 100 -14.75 -0.79 -9.00
CA ALA A 100 -13.61 -1.50 -8.41
C ALA A 100 -12.98 -2.50 -9.39
N ALA A 101 -13.78 -3.10 -10.29
CA ALA A 101 -13.28 -3.97 -11.36
C ALA A 101 -12.37 -3.23 -12.36
N SER A 102 -12.68 -1.96 -12.68
CA SER A 102 -11.85 -1.14 -13.55
C SER A 102 -10.50 -0.82 -12.89
N LEU A 103 -10.52 -0.39 -11.62
CA LEU A 103 -9.28 -0.14 -10.87
C LEU A 103 -8.44 -1.40 -10.71
N LYS A 104 -9.03 -2.55 -10.35
CA LYS A 104 -8.32 -3.83 -10.28
C LYS A 104 -7.63 -4.18 -11.60
N ARG A 105 -8.27 -3.92 -12.73
CA ARG A 105 -7.69 -4.12 -14.06
C ARG A 105 -6.53 -3.17 -14.33
N TRP A 106 -6.68 -1.88 -14.01
CA TRP A 106 -5.64 -0.87 -14.20
C TRP A 106 -4.42 -1.14 -13.31
N GLU A 107 -4.62 -1.59 -12.08
CA GLU A 107 -3.53 -1.98 -11.18
C GLU A 107 -2.75 -3.22 -11.66
N ALA A 108 -3.42 -4.14 -12.35
CA ALA A 108 -2.81 -5.37 -12.81
C ALA A 108 -2.07 -5.23 -14.14
N GLN A 109 -2.57 -4.36 -15.03
CA GLN A 109 -2.14 -4.31 -16.44
C GLN A 109 -1.71 -2.92 -16.91
N GLY A 110 -1.78 -1.91 -16.05
CA GLY A 110 -1.64 -0.53 -16.48
C GLY A 110 -2.68 -0.14 -17.55
N ARG A 111 -2.37 0.91 -18.30
CA ARG A 111 -3.20 1.47 -19.36
C ARG A 111 -2.35 2.13 -20.44
N ARG A 112 -2.38 1.56 -21.64
CA ARG A 112 -1.81 2.19 -22.84
C ARG A 112 -2.50 3.52 -23.17
N ARG A 113 -3.84 3.55 -23.14
CA ARG A 113 -4.63 4.79 -23.30
C ARG A 113 -5.08 5.27 -21.94
N LEU A 114 -4.56 6.41 -21.51
CA LEU A 114 -4.90 7.02 -20.23
C LEU A 114 -6.38 7.46 -20.18
N PRO A 115 -6.98 7.51 -18.96
CA PRO A 115 -8.25 8.19 -18.73
C PRO A 115 -8.20 9.69 -19.10
N SER A 116 -9.35 10.36 -19.03
CA SER A 116 -9.40 11.82 -19.16
C SER A 116 -8.58 12.51 -18.07
N SER A 117 -8.17 13.75 -18.30
CA SER A 117 -7.49 14.58 -17.30
C SER A 117 -8.29 14.67 -16.01
N ALA A 118 -9.60 14.93 -16.10
CA ALA A 118 -10.49 15.00 -14.95
C ALA A 118 -10.44 13.72 -14.08
N THR A 119 -10.48 12.54 -14.70
CA THR A 119 -10.36 11.28 -13.93
C THR A 119 -8.97 11.11 -13.31
N LEU A 120 -7.91 11.52 -14.01
CA LEU A 120 -6.54 11.46 -13.47
C LEU A 120 -6.37 12.40 -12.27
N ASP A 121 -6.92 13.61 -12.34
CA ASP A 121 -6.86 14.60 -11.27
C ASP A 121 -7.69 14.15 -10.06
N SER A 122 -8.87 13.54 -10.26
CA SER A 122 -9.64 12.95 -9.17
C SER A 122 -8.90 11.80 -8.46
N ILE A 123 -8.19 10.95 -9.21
CA ILE A 123 -7.36 9.88 -8.63
C ILE A 123 -6.19 10.47 -7.87
N ALA A 124 -5.51 11.48 -8.44
CA ALA A 124 -4.39 12.17 -7.81
C ALA A 124 -4.79 12.77 -6.46
N LEU A 125 -5.93 13.49 -6.44
CA LEU A 125 -6.51 14.07 -5.24
C LEU A 125 -6.84 13.01 -4.18
N ALA A 126 -7.50 11.92 -4.57
CA ALA A 126 -7.86 10.85 -3.64
C ALA A 126 -6.64 10.12 -3.06
N LEU A 127 -5.56 10.01 -3.84
CA LEU A 127 -4.31 9.37 -3.43
C LEU A 127 -3.35 10.33 -2.70
N GLY A 128 -3.60 11.64 -2.73
CA GLY A 128 -2.72 12.65 -2.15
C GLY A 128 -1.37 12.77 -2.87
N VAL A 129 -1.33 12.56 -4.19
CA VAL A 129 -0.12 12.63 -5.02
C VAL A 129 -0.35 13.49 -6.26
N ASP A 130 0.70 13.79 -7.01
CA ASP A 130 0.57 14.57 -8.24
C ASP A 130 -0.05 13.76 -9.39
N THR A 131 -0.81 14.42 -10.28
CA THR A 131 -1.36 13.80 -11.50
C THR A 131 -0.26 13.15 -12.37
N ALA A 132 0.96 13.69 -12.34
CA ALA A 132 2.11 13.10 -13.03
C ALA A 132 2.46 11.71 -12.50
N GLU A 133 2.42 11.50 -11.18
CA GLU A 133 2.65 10.20 -10.55
C GLU A 133 1.57 9.19 -10.95
N VAL A 134 0.30 9.60 -10.94
CA VAL A 134 -0.81 8.74 -11.40
C VAL A 134 -0.64 8.34 -12.87
N LYS A 135 -0.23 9.28 -13.73
CA LYS A 135 0.06 8.99 -15.14
C LYS A 135 1.18 7.97 -15.30
N ASN A 136 2.27 8.11 -14.53
CA ASN A 136 3.39 7.18 -14.57
C ASN A 136 2.99 5.80 -14.03
N ALA A 137 2.26 5.76 -12.93
CA ALA A 137 1.74 4.54 -12.31
C ALA A 137 0.79 3.76 -13.23
N LEU A 138 0.05 4.45 -14.11
CA LEU A 138 -0.83 3.84 -15.11
C LEU A 138 -0.10 3.41 -16.39
N ARG A 139 1.13 3.85 -16.67
CA ARG A 139 1.86 3.54 -17.91
C ARG A 139 2.73 2.29 -17.82
N ARG A 140 2.83 1.68 -16.64
CA ARG A 140 3.54 0.41 -16.41
C ARG A 140 2.94 -0.75 -17.18
#